data_AF-A0A9D6YTX3-F1
#
_entry.id   AF-A0A9D6YTX3-F1
#
_cell.length_a   1.000
_cell.length_b   1.000
_cell.length_c   1.000
_cell.angle_alpha   90.00
_cell.angle_beta   90.00
_cell.angle_gamma   90.00
#
_symmetry.space_group_name_H-M   'P 1'
#
loop_
_entity.id
_entity.type
_entity.pdbx_description
1 polymer ?
#
loop_
_entity_poly.entity_id
_entity_poly.type
_entity_poly.pdbx_seq_one_letter_code
_entity_poly.pdbx_strand_id
1 'polypeptide(L)'
;MKTAEVIFIMLYYTIKIDKKTILSIINVMEERANPLKIEKDQKKVLIYTPTFKIIGYIHLPTNARLTDTLNFAVDKNPFIPVTKARGYSMEDNKLCFIADFLSVNKRRIDLVLIEPEEKSGEE
;
A
#
# COMPACT_ATOMS: atom_id res chain seq x y z
N MET A 1 -29.54 4.72 -36.05
CA MET A 1 -28.91 4.96 -34.73
C MET A 1 -28.53 3.59 -34.17
N LYS A 2 -27.25 3.28 -34.00
CA LYS A 2 -26.79 1.95 -33.57
C LYS A 2 -26.95 1.83 -32.04
N THR A 3 -27.84 0.95 -31.61
CA THR A 3 -28.05 0.58 -30.21
C THR A 3 -26.94 -0.38 -29.80
N ALA A 4 -26.22 -0.08 -28.71
CA ALA A 4 -25.28 -1.02 -28.11
C ALA A 4 -26.01 -1.78 -27.00
N GLU A 5 -26.14 -3.10 -27.16
CA GLU A 5 -26.71 -3.98 -26.14
C GLU A 5 -25.57 -4.53 -25.26
N VAL A 6 -25.66 -4.28 -23.96
CA VAL A 6 -24.78 -4.89 -22.97
C VAL A 6 -25.59 -5.95 -22.25
N ILE A 7 -25.23 -7.21 -22.46
CA ILE A 7 -25.88 -8.37 -21.84
C ILE A 7 -25.18 -8.66 -20.51
N PHE A 8 -25.84 -8.37 -19.40
CA PHE A 8 -25.44 -8.87 -18.07
C PHE A 8 -26.21 -10.17 -17.80
N ILE A 9 -25.50 -11.30 -17.73
CA ILE A 9 -26.11 -12.61 -17.46
C ILE A 9 -26.27 -12.77 -15.94
N MET A 10 -27.45 -12.42 -15.44
CA MET A 10 -28.03 -12.98 -14.21
C MET A 10 -29.44 -13.45 -14.55
N LEU A 11 -29.74 -14.71 -14.22
CA LEU A 11 -30.93 -15.48 -14.59
C LEU A 11 -32.25 -14.64 -14.67
N TYR A 12 -32.91 -14.71 -15.84
CA TYR A 12 -34.35 -14.54 -16.11
C TYR A 12 -35.02 -13.16 -16.33
N TYR A 13 -34.35 -12.01 -16.52
CA TYR A 13 -35.04 -10.81 -17.04
C TYR A 13 -34.18 -9.93 -17.95
N THR A 14 -34.69 -9.58 -19.13
CA THR A 14 -34.13 -8.50 -19.98
C THR A 14 -34.75 -7.17 -19.56
N ILE A 15 -33.99 -6.35 -18.85
CA ILE A 15 -34.42 -5.00 -18.47
C ILE A 15 -33.95 -4.02 -19.55
N LYS A 16 -34.88 -3.33 -20.23
CA LYS A 16 -34.53 -2.22 -21.12
C LYS A 16 -34.24 -0.98 -20.26
N ILE A 17 -32.96 -0.67 -20.07
CA ILE A 17 -32.52 0.52 -19.34
C ILE A 17 -32.14 1.60 -20.34
N ASP A 18 -32.70 2.80 -20.18
CA ASP A 18 -32.35 3.95 -21.02
C ASP A 18 -30.92 4.44 -20.73
N LYS A 19 -30.25 4.98 -21.75
CA LYS A 19 -28.88 5.50 -21.66
C LYS A 19 -28.72 6.53 -20.54
N LYS A 20 -29.72 7.39 -20.31
CA LYS A 20 -29.70 8.40 -19.25
C LYS A 20 -29.72 7.77 -17.86
N THR A 21 -30.50 6.70 -17.71
CA THR A 21 -30.58 5.94 -16.45
C THR A 21 -29.28 5.19 -16.18
N ILE A 22 -28.68 4.55 -17.19
CA ILE A 22 -27.35 3.93 -17.08
C ILE A 22 -26.32 4.98 -16.64
N LEU A 23 -26.32 6.16 -17.26
CA LEU A 23 -25.38 7.23 -16.93
C LEU A 23 -25.59 7.76 -15.50
N SER A 24 -26.84 7.87 -15.03
CA SER A 24 -27.13 8.26 -13.65
C SER A 24 -26.67 7.21 -12.64
N ILE A 25 -26.79 5.92 -12.96
CA ILE A 25 -26.31 4.83 -12.11
C ILE A 25 -24.77 4.85 -12.05
N ILE A 26 -24.10 5.03 -13.19
CA ILE A 26 -22.65 5.16 -13.26
C ILE A 26 -22.17 6.36 -12.43
N ASN A 27 -22.80 7.53 -12.59
CA ASN A 27 -22.43 8.72 -11.82
C ASN A 27 -22.64 8.51 -10.31
N VAL A 28 -23.75 7.90 -9.88
CA VAL A 28 -23.98 7.58 -8.46
C VAL A 28 -22.97 6.54 -7.95
N MET A 29 -22.56 5.59 -8.79
CA MET A 29 -21.51 4.63 -8.45
C MET A 29 -20.13 5.31 -8.36
N GLU A 30 -19.80 6.25 -9.25
CA GLU A 30 -18.56 7.04 -9.22
C GLU A 30 -18.51 8.00 -8.03
N GLU A 31 -19.61 8.68 -7.69
CA GLU A 31 -19.70 9.55 -6.50
C GLU A 31 -19.55 8.76 -5.20
N ARG A 32 -20.05 7.51 -5.15
CA ARG A 32 -19.84 6.59 -4.03
C ARG A 32 -18.46 5.93 -4.03
N ALA A 33 -17.83 5.81 -5.20
CA ALA A 33 -16.48 5.32 -5.40
C ALA A 33 -15.47 6.47 -5.44
N ASN A 34 -15.64 7.48 -4.59
CA ASN A 34 -14.51 8.26 -4.15
C ASN A 34 -13.90 7.48 -2.97
N PRO A 35 -12.97 6.51 -3.19
CA PRO A 35 -12.27 5.90 -2.08
C PRO A 35 -11.66 7.05 -1.31
N LEU A 36 -12.03 7.19 -0.03
CA LEU A 36 -11.44 8.21 0.86
C LEU A 36 -9.94 8.23 0.57
N LYS A 37 -9.47 9.31 -0.05
CA LYS A 37 -8.06 9.45 -0.41
C LYS A 37 -7.34 9.64 0.92
N ILE A 38 -6.93 8.52 1.51
CA ILE A 38 -6.16 8.53 2.76
C ILE A 38 -4.77 9.01 2.38
N GLU A 39 -4.45 10.23 2.81
CA GLU A 39 -3.10 10.74 2.71
C GLU A 39 -2.15 9.84 3.50
N LYS A 40 -0.97 9.61 2.93
CA LYS A 40 0.05 8.76 3.50
C LYS A 40 1.35 9.53 3.59
N ASP A 41 1.99 9.42 4.74
CA ASP A 41 3.32 9.92 4.98
C ASP A 41 4.31 8.82 4.59
N GLN A 42 5.30 9.22 3.78
CA GLN A 42 6.42 8.36 3.44
C GLN A 42 7.49 8.50 4.52
N LYS A 43 7.81 7.41 5.22
CA LYS A 43 8.84 7.39 6.26
C LYS A 43 10.00 6.49 5.86
N LYS A 44 11.22 7.02 5.93
CA LYS A 44 12.44 6.26 5.70
C LYS A 44 12.72 5.38 6.92
N VAL A 45 12.93 4.09 6.69
CA VAL A 45 13.09 3.11 7.76
C VAL A 45 14.28 2.21 7.55
N LEU A 46 14.82 1.76 8.68
CA LEU A 46 15.79 0.69 8.79
C LEU A 46 15.09 -0.49 9.46
N ILE A 47 14.96 -1.60 8.74
CA ILE A 47 14.37 -2.84 9.23
C ILE A 47 15.49 -3.87 9.38
N TYR A 48 15.61 -4.43 10.57
CA TYR A 48 16.53 -5.52 10.87
C TYR A 48 15.75 -6.82 10.96
N THR A 49 16.24 -7.80 10.23
CA THR A 49 15.79 -9.19 10.25
C THR A 49 17.00 -10.07 10.57
N PRO A 50 16.80 -11.37 10.88
CA PRO A 50 17.92 -12.25 11.22
C PRO A 50 19.02 -12.32 10.14
N THR A 51 18.67 -12.09 8.87
CA THR A 51 19.58 -12.24 7.73
C THR A 51 19.93 -10.92 7.05
N PHE A 52 19.05 -9.92 7.12
CA PHE A 52 19.21 -8.68 6.36
C PHE A 52 18.94 -7.43 7.19
N LYS A 53 19.78 -6.41 6.96
CA LYS A 53 19.49 -5.00 7.21
C LYS A 53 18.85 -4.42 5.94
N ILE A 54 17.64 -3.93 6.05
CA ILE A 54 16.86 -3.38 4.94
C ILE A 54 16.69 -1.88 5.16
N ILE A 55 17.06 -1.09 4.16
CA ILE A 55 16.86 0.37 4.15
C ILE A 55 15.86 0.70 3.04
N GLY A 56 14.79 1.43 3.35
CA GLY A 56 13.79 1.80 2.35
C GLY A 56 12.72 2.72 2.94
N TYR A 57 11.54 2.73 2.32
CA TYR A 57 10.44 3.59 2.74
C TYR A 57 9.15 2.82 2.94
N ILE A 58 8.46 3.10 4.04
CA ILE A 58 7.10 2.65 4.30
C ILE A 58 6.13 3.81 4.13
N HIS A 59 4.89 3.49 3.77
CA HIS A 59 3.83 4.47 3.56
C HIS A 59 2.77 4.25 4.64
N LEU A 60 2.73 5.15 5.61
CA LEU A 60 1.81 5.09 6.74
C LEU A 60 0.70 6.12 6.53
N PRO A 61 -0.56 5.86 6.93
CA PRO A 61 -1.56 6.94 6.99
C PRO A 61 -1.02 8.12 7.80
N THR A 62 -1.33 9.34 7.38
CA THR A 62 -0.88 10.55 8.10
C THR A 62 -1.28 10.48 9.58
N ASN A 63 -0.34 10.75 10.48
CA ASN A 63 -0.44 10.59 11.94
C ASN A 63 -0.52 9.15 12.49
N ALA A 64 -0.46 8.12 11.66
CA ALA A 64 -0.44 6.74 12.14
C ALA A 64 0.91 6.41 12.81
N ARG A 65 0.84 5.69 13.93
CA ARG A 65 2.05 5.17 14.58
C ARG A 65 2.55 3.94 13.84
N LEU A 66 3.86 3.86 13.65
CA LEU A 66 4.52 2.70 13.06
C LEU A 66 4.22 1.41 13.85
N THR A 67 4.26 1.49 15.18
CA THR A 67 3.97 0.36 16.08
C THR A 67 2.58 -0.22 15.83
N ASP A 68 1.58 0.64 15.64
CA ASP A 68 0.20 0.22 15.41
C ASP A 68 0.09 -0.49 14.06
N THR A 69 0.79 0.00 13.04
CA THR A 69 0.81 -0.61 11.70
C THR A 69 1.52 -1.95 11.68
N LEU A 70 2.62 -2.09 12.43
CA LEU A 70 3.34 -3.35 12.58
C LEU A 70 2.49 -4.38 13.32
N ASN A 71 1.79 -3.98 14.38
CA ASN A 71 0.96 -4.89 15.20
C ASN A 71 -0.45 -5.12 14.62
N PHE A 72 -0.89 -4.31 13.66
CA PHE A 72 -2.22 -4.46 13.08
C PHE A 72 -2.34 -5.79 12.34
N ALA A 73 -3.26 -6.63 12.83
CA ALA A 73 -3.68 -7.88 12.24
C ALA A 73 -2.52 -8.74 11.73
N VAL A 74 -1.47 -8.93 12.54
CA VAL A 74 -0.24 -9.67 12.14
C VAL A 74 -0.56 -11.03 11.50
N ASP A 75 -1.62 -11.71 11.94
CA ASP A 75 -2.02 -13.01 11.39
C ASP A 75 -2.76 -12.92 10.05
N LYS A 76 -3.50 -11.84 9.81
CA LYS A 76 -4.29 -11.65 8.56
C LYS A 76 -3.55 -10.80 7.53
N ASN A 77 -2.63 -9.96 7.96
CA ASN A 77 -1.76 -9.12 7.15
C ASN A 77 -0.32 -9.21 7.66
N PRO A 78 0.37 -10.35 7.39
CA PRO A 78 1.68 -10.65 7.96
C PRO A 78 2.82 -9.90 7.28
N PHE A 79 2.56 -9.09 6.26
CA PHE A 79 3.60 -8.39 5.52
C PHE A 79 3.50 -6.88 5.66
N ILE A 80 4.65 -6.21 5.67
CA ILE A 80 4.76 -4.76 5.54
C ILE A 80 5.44 -4.42 4.21
N PRO A 81 4.82 -3.54 3.38
CA PRO A 81 5.41 -3.12 2.12
C PRO A 81 6.50 -2.07 2.36
N VAL A 82 7.66 -2.28 1.73
CA VAL A 82 8.80 -1.37 1.73
C VAL A 82 9.12 -1.02 0.28
N THR A 83 9.25 0.28 0.01
CA THR A 83 9.56 0.80 -1.33
C THR A 83 11.00 1.32 -1.42
N LYS A 84 11.58 1.31 -2.62
CA LYS A 84 12.98 1.71 -2.90
C LYS A 84 13.96 1.04 -1.92
N ALA A 85 13.78 -0.25 -1.70
CA ALA A 85 14.48 -1.04 -0.70
C ALA A 85 15.89 -1.41 -1.18
N ARG A 86 16.85 -1.35 -0.24
CA ARG A 86 18.20 -1.91 -0.38
C ARG A 86 18.43 -2.86 0.79
N GLY A 87 18.75 -4.11 0.48
CA GLY A 87 19.02 -5.15 1.47
C GLY A 87 20.51 -5.43 1.57
N TYR A 88 21.03 -5.41 2.79
CA TYR A 88 22.42 -5.71 3.12
C TYR A 88 22.47 -6.95 4.02
N SER A 89 23.44 -7.82 3.81
CA SER A 89 23.68 -8.99 4.67
C SER A 89 24.00 -8.53 6.10
N MET A 90 23.43 -9.20 7.10
CA MET A 90 23.80 -8.96 8.51
C MET A 90 25.19 -9.50 8.86
N GLU A 91 25.75 -10.42 8.06
CA GLU A 91 27.03 -11.06 8.33
C GLU A 91 28.22 -10.18 7.91
N ASP A 92 28.20 -9.64 6.68
CA ASP A 92 29.32 -8.90 6.09
C ASP A 92 28.95 -7.50 5.59
N ASN A 93 27.71 -7.05 5.86
CA ASN A 93 27.18 -5.75 5.47
C ASN A 93 27.25 -5.46 3.95
N LYS A 94 27.39 -6.49 3.11
CA LYS A 94 27.38 -6.33 1.66
C LYS A 94 25.97 -6.17 1.13
N LEU A 95 25.83 -5.34 0.10
CA LEU A 95 24.58 -5.17 -0.62
C LEU A 95 24.21 -6.48 -1.32
N CYS A 96 23.10 -7.08 -0.92
CA CYS A 96 22.58 -8.32 -1.49
C CYS A 96 21.57 -8.05 -2.61
N PHE A 97 20.72 -7.03 -2.44
CA PHE A 97 19.67 -6.72 -3.41
C PHE A 97 19.22 -5.26 -3.36
N ILE A 98 18.64 -4.81 -4.49
CA ILE A 98 17.89 -3.57 -4.63
C ILE A 98 16.53 -3.93 -5.22
N ALA A 99 15.45 -3.37 -4.68
CA ALA A 99 14.09 -3.61 -5.17
C ALA A 99 13.23 -2.35 -5.05
N ASP A 100 12.42 -2.06 -6.07
CA ASP A 100 11.44 -0.96 -6.00
C ASP A 100 10.33 -1.26 -4.99
N PHE A 101 10.03 -2.54 -4.78
CA PHE A 101 9.07 -3.05 -3.81
C PHE A 101 9.62 -4.31 -3.13
N LEU A 102 9.55 -4.34 -1.81
CA LEU A 102 9.89 -5.48 -0.98
C LEU A 102 8.77 -5.71 0.04
N SER A 103 8.26 -6.93 0.09
CA SER A 103 7.28 -7.36 1.08
C SER A 103 8.01 -8.05 2.23
N VAL A 104 8.05 -7.42 3.41
CA VAL A 104 8.77 -7.94 4.57
C VAL A 104 7.79 -8.61 5.53
N ASN A 105 8.06 -9.86 5.92
CA ASN A 105 7.23 -10.56 6.90
C ASN A 105 7.45 -9.96 8.30
N LYS A 106 6.37 -9.45 8.91
CA LYS A 106 6.36 -8.80 10.22
C LYS A 106 6.87 -9.69 11.34
N ARG A 107 6.65 -11.01 11.26
CA ARG A 107 7.10 -11.99 12.27
C ARG A 107 8.61 -12.25 12.23
N ARG A 108 9.30 -11.79 11.19
CA ARG A 108 10.75 -11.95 10.99
C ARG A 108 11.51 -10.64 11.22
N ILE A 109 10.83 -9.63 11.74
CA ILE A 109 11.41 -8.33 12.04
C ILE A 109 11.85 -8.34 13.50
N ASP A 110 13.13 -8.13 13.73
CA ASP A 110 13.70 -8.03 15.09
C ASP A 110 13.65 -6.57 15.58
N LEU A 111 13.88 -5.61 14.67
CA LEU A 111 13.90 -4.18 14.98
C LEU A 111 13.47 -3.34 13.78
N VAL A 112 12.72 -2.26 14.02
CA VAL A 112 12.45 -1.21 13.02
C VAL A 112 12.77 0.14 13.62
N LEU A 113 13.55 0.93 12.91
CA LEU A 113 13.84 2.32 13.23
C LEU A 113 13.31 3.22 12.12
N ILE A 114 12.71 4.34 12.50
CA ILE A 114 12.46 5.46 11.58
C ILE A 114 13.74 6.29 11.59
N GLU A 115 14.31 6.52 10.41
CA GLU A 115 15.44 7.43 10.31
C GLU A 115 14.95 8.84 10.61
N PRO A 116 15.55 9.56 11.59
CA PRO A 116 15.17 10.92 11.87
C PRO A 116 15.39 11.77 10.60
N GLU A 117 14.46 12.67 10.32
CA GLU A 117 14.69 13.70 9.33
C GLU A 117 15.84 14.57 9.85
N GLU A 118 17.04 14.44 9.28
CA GLU A 118 18.11 15.39 9.53
C GLU A 118 17.57 16.76 9.14
N LYS A 119 17.32 17.63 10.13
CA LYS A 119 17.20 19.05 9.88
C LYS A 119 18.57 19.49 9.36
N SER A 120 18.70 19.58 8.04
CA SER A 120 19.80 20.29 7.40
C SER A 120 19.92 21.64 8.10
N GLY A 121 21.07 21.87 8.74
CA GLY A 121 21.28 23.00 9.64
C GLY A 121 20.87 24.33 9.03
N GLU A 122 19.99 25.04 9.73
CA GLU A 122 19.93 26.50 9.66
C GLU A 122 20.97 27.00 10.67
N GLU A 123 22.16 27.33 10.17
CA GLU A 123 23.06 28.32 10.79
C GLU A 123 22.78 29.69 10.17
#